data_AF-A0A7W6LK50-F1
#
_entry.id   AF-A0A7W6LK50-F1
#
_cell.length_a   1.000
_cell.length_b   1.000
_cell.length_c   1.000
_cell.angle_alpha   90.00
_cell.angle_beta   90.00
_cell.angle_gamma   90.00
#
_symmetry.space_group_name_H-M   'P 1'
#
loop_
_entity.id
_entity.type
_entity.pdbx_description
1 polymer ?
#
loop_
_entity_poly.entity_id
_entity_poly.type
_entity_poly.pdbx_seq_one_letter_code
_entity_poly.pdbx_strand_id
1 'polypeptide(L)' 'MATKKTTSQPRYEPETTYLFRLLKSVKLKEGGRYARSDEHRAKGELLNKIVDQEGEDAIDTAYAIE' A
#
# COMPACT_ATOMS: atom_id res chain seq x y z
N MET A 1 -5.41 21.04 20.00
CA MET A 1 -5.17 21.00 18.54
C MET A 1 -3.84 20.31 18.28
N ALA A 2 -3.83 19.40 17.30
CA ALA A 2 -2.67 18.82 16.58
C ALA A 2 -1.52 18.15 17.38
N THR A 3 -1.50 16.82 17.34
CA THR A 3 -0.26 16.05 17.17
C THR A 3 -0.45 15.08 16.01
N LYS A 4 -0.45 15.61 14.78
CA LYS A 4 -0.27 14.77 13.59
C LYS A 4 1.14 14.21 13.66
N LYS A 5 1.27 12.95 14.12
CA LYS A 5 2.48 12.15 13.95
C LYS A 5 2.75 12.09 12.45
N THR A 6 3.60 12.98 11.97
CA THR A 6 4.05 12.99 10.59
C THR A 6 5.20 12.01 10.55
N THR A 7 4.88 10.73 10.66
CA THR A 7 5.81 9.66 10.35
C THR A 7 6.10 9.82 8.87
N SER A 8 7.35 10.09 8.50
CA SER A 8 7.80 10.09 7.11
C SER A 8 7.65 8.68 6.55
N GLN A 9 6.42 8.36 6.14
CA GLN A 9 6.07 7.10 5.52
C GLN A 9 6.69 7.08 4.11
N PRO A 10 7.28 5.95 3.67
CA PRO A 10 7.69 5.79 2.29
C PRO A 10 6.44 5.94 1.42
N ARG A 11 6.33 7.08 0.75
CA ARG A 11 5.16 7.43 -0.05
C ARG A 11 5.43 6.97 -1.46
N TYR A 12 4.65 6.00 -1.92
CA TYR A 12 4.73 5.52 -3.29
C TYR A 12 4.26 6.61 -4.23
N GLU A 13 4.89 6.75 -5.39
CA GLU A 13 4.46 7.72 -6.39
C GLU A 13 3.04 7.38 -6.89
N PRO A 14 2.07 8.31 -6.80
CA PRO A 14 0.67 7.99 -7.02
C PRO A 14 0.35 7.55 -8.45
N GLU A 15 1.12 8.05 -9.42
CA GLU A 15 0.93 7.76 -10.84
C GLU A 15 1.69 6.53 -11.32
N THR A 16 2.75 6.15 -10.60
CA THR A 16 3.59 4.98 -10.91
C THR A 16 2.86 3.69 -10.56
N THR A 17 2.95 2.71 -11.44
CA THR A 17 2.41 1.37 -11.17
C THR A 17 3.44 0.55 -10.43
N TYR A 18 3.02 -0.11 -9.37
CA TYR A 18 3.84 -1.00 -8.57
C TYR A 18 3.31 -2.41 -8.69
N LEU A 19 4.24 -3.35 -8.79
CA LEU A 19 3.99 -4.73 -8.50
C LEU A 19 4.32 -4.96 -7.02
N PHE A 20 3.37 -5.45 -6.25
CA PHE A 20 3.51 -5.58 -4.80
C PHE A 20 2.92 -6.87 -4.25
N ARG A 21 3.47 -7.30 -3.12
CA ARG A 21 2.98 -8.43 -2.33
C ARG A 21 2.68 -7.93 -0.92
N LEU A 22 1.74 -8.59 -0.26
CA LEU A 22 1.31 -8.20 1.07
C LEU A 22 1.78 -9.22 2.11
N LEU A 23 2.03 -8.78 3.34
CA LEU A 23 2.30 -9.66 4.48
C LEU A 23 1.02 -10.20 5.12
N LYS A 24 -0.12 -9.56 4.84
CA LYS A 24 -1.44 -9.93 5.35
C LYS A 24 -2.52 -9.70 4.30
N SER A 25 -3.69 -10.32 4.48
CA SER A 25 -4.85 -10.02 3.63
C SER A 25 -5.37 -8.62 3.95
N VAL A 26 -5.44 -7.75 2.96
CA VAL A 26 -5.97 -6.39 3.12
C VAL A 26 -7.31 -6.27 2.42
N LYS A 27 -8.31 -5.73 3.12
CA LYS A 27 -9.62 -5.42 2.55
C LYS A 27 -9.73 -3.90 2.41
N LEU A 28 -9.73 -3.41 1.18
CA LEU A 28 -9.94 -2.00 0.91
C LEU A 28 -11.42 -1.65 0.99
N LYS A 29 -11.72 -0.45 1.49
CA LYS A 29 -13.09 0.08 1.58
C LYS A 29 -13.77 0.21 0.21
N GLU A 30 -13.00 0.46 -0.85
CA GLU A 30 -13.50 0.56 -2.24
C GLU A 30 -13.69 -0.81 -2.94
N GLY A 31 -13.66 -1.93 -2.18
CA GLY A 31 -14.21 -3.20 -2.66
C GLY A 31 -13.20 -4.24 -3.17
N GLY A 32 -11.90 -3.99 -3.04
CA GLY A 32 -10.86 -4.99 -3.35
C GLY A 32 -10.39 -5.74 -2.10
N ARG A 33 -10.31 -7.07 -2.16
CA ARG A 33 -9.55 -7.88 -1.19
C ARG A 33 -8.25 -8.31 -1.84
N TYR A 34 -7.14 -7.92 -1.25
CA TYR A 34 -5.79 -8.29 -1.68
C TYR A 34 -5.28 -9.39 -0.76
N ALA A 35 -4.95 -10.54 -1.32
CA ALA A 35 -4.43 -11.67 -0.58
C ALA A 35 -2.92 -11.53 -0.34
N ARG A 36 -2.44 -12.02 0.81
CA ARG A 36 -1.02 -12.01 1.23
C ARG A 36 -0.08 -12.55 0.13
N SER A 37 -0.30 -13.80 -0.26
CA SER A 37 0.65 -14.53 -1.11
C SER A 37 0.49 -14.27 -2.61
N ASP A 38 -0.41 -13.36 -2.99
CA ASP A 38 -0.70 -13.07 -4.38
C ASP A 38 0.05 -11.81 -4.79
N GLU A 39 0.55 -11.81 -6.02
CA GLU A 39 1.28 -10.68 -6.58
C GLU A 39 0.30 -9.73 -7.24
N HIS A 40 0.19 -8.53 -6.67
CA HIS A 40 -0.78 -7.54 -7.08
C HIS A 40 -0.12 -6.45 -7.90
N ARG A 41 -0.87 -5.93 -8.87
CA ARG A 41 -0.47 -4.76 -9.64
C ARG A 41 -1.42 -3.60 -9.36
N ALA A 42 -0.90 -2.51 -8.82
CA ALA A 42 -1.70 -1.30 -8.63
C ALA A 42 -0.84 -0.03 -8.64
N LYS A 43 -1.50 1.12 -8.77
CA LYS A 43 -0.85 2.43 -8.65
C LYS A 43 -0.36 2.68 -7.23
N GLY A 44 0.70 3.49 -7.09
CA GLY A 44 1.23 3.87 -5.79
C GLY A 44 0.21 4.56 -4.89
N GLU A 45 -0.83 5.21 -5.45
CA GLU A 45 -1.96 5.73 -4.66
C GLU A 45 -2.63 4.62 -3.85
N LEU A 46 -2.81 3.43 -4.44
CA LEU A 46 -3.40 2.29 -3.73
C LEU A 46 -2.48 1.79 -2.62
N LEU A 47 -1.18 1.68 -2.89
CA LEU A 47 -0.21 1.25 -1.88
C LEU A 47 -0.18 2.25 -0.71
N ASN A 48 -0.25 3.56 -1.00
CA ASN A 48 -0.38 4.59 0.03
C ASN A 48 -1.66 4.42 0.85
N LYS A 49 -2.81 4.09 0.21
CA LYS A 49 -4.05 3.78 0.92
C LYS A 49 -3.91 2.55 1.81
N ILE A 50 -3.22 1.51 1.34
CA ILE A 50 -2.94 0.30 2.12
C ILE A 50 -2.08 0.64 3.34
N VAL A 51 -1.01 1.42 3.15
CA VAL A 51 -0.12 1.86 4.25
C VAL A 51 -0.86 2.75 5.25
N ASP A 52 -1.73 3.66 4.78
CA ASP A 52 -2.54 4.52 5.65
C ASP A 52 -3.55 3.72 6.49
N GLN A 53 -4.18 2.70 5.90
CA GLN A 53 -5.18 1.88 6.57
C GLN A 53 -4.56 0.82 7.50
N GLU A 54 -3.53 0.11 7.03
CA GLU A 54 -3.03 -1.12 7.65
C GLU A 54 -1.62 -0.99 8.24
N GLY A 55 -0.90 0.09 7.91
CA GLY A 55 0.51 0.29 8.22
C GLY A 55 1.47 -0.19 7.12
N GLU A 56 2.74 0.24 7.20
CA GLU A 56 3.80 -0.19 6.28
C GLU A 56 4.06 -1.70 6.30
N ASP A 57 3.87 -2.33 7.45
CA ASP A 57 3.94 -3.79 7.66
C ASP A 57 2.90 -4.58 6.85
N ALA A 58 1.95 -3.90 6.19
CA ALA A 58 1.05 -4.57 5.27
C ALA A 58 1.74 -5.02 3.97
N ILE A 59 2.78 -4.31 3.52
CA ILE A 59 3.46 -4.55 2.25
C ILE A 59 4.74 -5.34 2.51
N ASP A 60 4.84 -6.51 1.87
CA ASP A 60 6.04 -7.38 1.92
C ASP A 60 7.13 -6.85 0.99
N THR A 61 6.76 -6.69 -0.28
CA THR A 61 7.63 -6.17 -1.34
C THR A 61 6.82 -5.27 -2.24
N ALA A 62 7.40 -4.18 -2.72
CA ALA A 62 6.82 -3.35 -3.76
C ALA A 62 7.93 -2.82 -4.68
N TYR A 63 7.77 -2.97 -5.99
CA TYR A 63 8.69 -2.42 -6.97
C TYR A 63 7.92 -1.74 -8.10
N ALA A 64 8.44 -0.60 -8.54
CA ALA A 64 7.88 0.15 -9.65
C ALA A 64 8.07 -0.66 -10.94
N ILE A 65 7.00 -0.73 -11.72
CA ILE A 65 7.01 -1.27 -13.08
C ILE A 65 6.54 -0.16 -14.00
N GLU A 66 7.43 0.28 -14.90
CA GLU A 66 7.16 1.31 -15.91
C GLU A 66 5.95 0.97 -16.80
#